data_AF-A0A9P6SXE0-F1
#
_entry.id   AF-A0A9P6SXE0-F1
#
_cell.length_a   1.000
_cell.length_b   1.000
_cell.length_c   1.000
_cell.angle_alpha   90.00
_cell.angle_beta   90.00
_cell.angle_gamma   90.00
#
_symmetry.space_group_name_H-M   'P 1'
#
loop_
_entity.id
_entity.type
_entity.pdbx_description
1 polymer ?
#
loop_
_entity_poly.entity_id
_entity_poly.type
_entity_poly.pdbx_seq_one_letter_code
_entity_poly.pdbx_strand_id
1 'polypeptide(L)'
;CHKMLPNAGRGAVNAMLDAVILANSLYEIAKDATYANISSAFEEYYTERFPQAKADLESSKRVASLVSGQTWKDGIMRKIILDLMPSSLTKAAVVKTIVYRPQASFLPKIEYRGSGRVDPQKESKRYFQEKVTAV
;
A
#
# COMPACT_ATOMS: atom_id res chain seq x y z
N CYS A 1 -0.28 -7.08 9.39
CA CYS A 1 0.48 -7.34 10.64
C CYS A 1 0.80 -6.07 11.45
N HIS A 2 -0.05 -5.03 11.37
CA HIS A 2 0.21 -3.71 11.97
C HIS A 2 -1.12 -3.05 12.33
N LYS A 3 -1.22 -2.56 13.57
CA LYS A 3 -2.40 -1.83 14.05
C LYS A 3 -2.26 -0.34 13.70
N MET A 4 -3.33 0.24 13.16
CA MET A 4 -3.40 1.65 12.79
C MET A 4 -4.58 2.31 13.50
N LEU A 5 -4.55 3.62 13.64
CA LEU A 5 -5.72 4.34 14.15
C LEU A 5 -6.85 4.28 13.11
N PRO A 6 -8.11 4.05 13.53
CA PRO A 6 -9.22 3.80 12.61
C PRO A 6 -9.62 5.05 11.81
N ASN A 7 -9.26 6.25 12.28
CA ASN A 7 -9.71 7.53 11.77
C ASN A 7 -9.37 7.77 10.27
N ALA A 8 -8.38 7.06 9.73
CA ALA A 8 -7.97 7.17 8.33
C ALA A 8 -8.39 5.96 7.47
N GLY A 9 -9.10 4.98 8.02
CA GLY A 9 -9.54 3.77 7.29
C GLY A 9 -8.41 2.90 6.73
N ARG A 10 -7.15 3.12 7.13
CA ARG A 10 -5.97 2.50 6.53
C ARG A 10 -5.79 1.02 6.87
N GLY A 11 -6.41 0.55 7.95
CA GLY A 11 -6.26 -0.84 8.42
C GLY A 11 -6.71 -1.87 7.36
N ALA A 12 -7.94 -1.74 6.86
CA ALA A 12 -8.48 -2.65 5.85
C ALA A 12 -7.72 -2.57 4.53
N VAL A 13 -7.39 -1.35 4.08
CA VAL A 13 -6.59 -1.13 2.86
C VAL A 13 -5.25 -1.84 2.98
N ASN A 14 -4.53 -1.66 4.10
CA ASN A 14 -3.24 -2.31 4.31
C ASN A 14 -3.37 -3.83 4.33
N ALA A 15 -4.42 -4.39 4.95
CA ALA A 15 -4.63 -5.83 4.97
C ALA A 15 -4.83 -6.41 3.55
N MET A 16 -5.57 -5.71 2.69
CA MET A 16 -5.75 -6.11 1.29
C MET A 16 -4.44 -6.02 0.50
N LEU A 17 -3.68 -4.92 0.68
CA LEU A 17 -2.38 -4.76 0.03
C LEU A 17 -1.37 -5.81 0.49
N ASP A 18 -1.36 -6.13 1.79
CA ASP A 18 -0.52 -7.19 2.37
C ASP A 18 -0.84 -8.54 1.74
N ALA A 19 -2.13 -8.87 1.63
CA ALA A 19 -2.58 -10.13 1.05
C ALA A 19 -2.14 -10.29 -0.40
N VAL A 20 -2.23 -9.22 -1.21
CA VAL A 20 -1.79 -9.24 -2.61
C VAL A 20 -0.28 -9.43 -2.72
N ILE A 21 0.53 -8.66 -1.98
CA ILE A 21 1.98 -8.80 -2.06
C ILE A 21 2.46 -10.15 -1.53
N LEU A 22 1.89 -10.62 -0.42
CA LEU A 22 2.23 -11.94 0.11
C LEU A 22 1.86 -13.05 -0.88
N ALA A 23 0.69 -12.96 -1.53
CA ALA A 23 0.30 -13.91 -2.58
C ALA A 23 1.30 -13.90 -3.75
N ASN A 24 1.78 -12.73 -4.17
CA ASN A 24 2.82 -12.61 -5.21
C ASN A 24 4.14 -13.28 -4.78
N SER A 25 4.59 -13.04 -3.55
CA SER A 25 5.82 -13.67 -3.02
C SER A 25 5.67 -15.19 -2.93
N LEU A 26 4.53 -15.69 -2.47
CA LEU A 26 4.25 -17.13 -2.37
C LEU A 26 4.12 -17.79 -3.74
N TYR A 27 3.59 -17.08 -4.74
CA TYR A 27 3.47 -17.60 -6.11
C TYR A 27 4.84 -17.96 -6.72
N GLU A 28 5.85 -17.12 -6.52
CA GLU A 28 7.19 -17.36 -7.05
C GLU A 28 7.79 -18.67 -6.53
N ILE A 29 7.54 -19.01 -5.26
CA ILE A 29 8.13 -20.18 -4.62
C ILE A 29 7.21 -21.41 -4.61
N ALA A 30 5.98 -21.33 -5.13
CA ALA A 30 4.99 -22.40 -4.94
C ALA A 30 5.35 -23.75 -5.61
N LYS A 31 6.32 -23.78 -6.54
CA LYS A 31 6.87 -25.04 -7.09
C LYS A 31 8.04 -25.61 -6.27
N ASP A 32 8.60 -24.84 -5.34
CA ASP A 32 9.77 -25.19 -4.53
C ASP A 32 9.68 -24.54 -3.13
N ALA A 33 8.72 -25.01 -2.32
CA ALA A 33 8.39 -24.41 -1.03
C ALA A 33 9.32 -24.89 0.12
N THR A 34 10.63 -24.76 -0.07
CA THR A 34 11.61 -25.06 0.99
C THR A 34 11.53 -24.02 2.12
N TYR A 35 12.02 -24.37 3.31
CA TYR A 35 12.11 -23.42 4.43
C TYR A 35 12.90 -22.16 4.07
N ALA A 36 14.00 -22.31 3.33
CA ALA A 36 14.82 -21.19 2.87
C ALA A 36 14.03 -20.27 1.92
N ASN A 37 13.30 -20.84 0.95
CA ASN A 37 12.49 -20.08 0.00
C ASN A 37 11.31 -19.39 0.69
N ILE A 38 10.65 -20.05 1.64
CA ILE A 38 9.60 -19.45 2.45
C ILE A 38 10.15 -18.25 3.23
N SER A 39 11.27 -18.43 3.93
CA SER A 39 11.91 -17.34 4.69
C SER A 39 12.27 -16.14 3.79
N SER A 40 12.85 -16.41 2.62
CA SER A 40 13.15 -15.37 1.62
C SER A 40 11.89 -14.67 1.11
N ALA A 41 10.80 -15.39 0.87
CA ALA A 41 9.54 -14.81 0.40
C ALA A 41 8.92 -13.85 1.44
N PHE A 42 8.99 -14.19 2.73
CA PHE A 42 8.56 -13.30 3.81
C PHE A 42 9.46 -12.07 3.96
N GLU A 43 10.77 -12.20 3.75
CA GLU A 43 11.71 -11.08 3.75
C GLU A 43 11.45 -10.11 2.58
N GLU A 44 11.18 -10.65 1.38
CA GLU A 44 10.79 -9.85 0.22
C GLU A 44 9.47 -9.11 0.48
N TYR A 45 8.45 -9.81 0.99
CA TYR A 45 7.18 -9.22 1.40
C TYR A 45 7.40 -8.07 2.39
N TYR A 46 8.22 -8.28 3.42
CA TYR A 46 8.51 -7.28 4.43
C TYR A 46 9.22 -6.07 3.82
N THR A 47 10.26 -6.30 3.02
CA THR A 47 11.02 -5.24 2.35
C THR A 47 10.13 -4.40 1.44
N GLU A 48 9.20 -5.03 0.71
CA GLU A 48 8.28 -4.33 -0.17
C GLU A 48 7.20 -3.55 0.59
N ARG A 49 6.66 -4.07 1.70
CA ARG A 49 5.49 -3.49 2.39
C ARG A 49 5.82 -2.57 3.56
N PHE A 50 6.95 -2.77 4.24
CA PHE A 50 7.29 -2.05 5.46
C PHE A 50 7.31 -0.52 5.27
N PRO A 51 7.92 0.06 4.21
CA PRO A 51 7.95 1.50 4.02
C PRO A 51 6.57 2.15 3.93
N GLN A 52 5.65 1.52 3.18
CA GLN A 52 4.30 2.00 2.92
C GLN A 52 3.41 1.80 4.15
N ALA A 53 3.51 0.64 4.82
CA ALA A 53 2.79 0.40 6.07
C ALA A 53 3.21 1.38 7.17
N LYS A 54 4.50 1.72 7.26
CA LYS A 54 5.01 2.75 8.18
C LYS A 54 4.50 4.14 7.83
N ALA A 55 4.52 4.52 6.55
CA ALA A 55 3.96 5.80 6.09
C ALA A 55 2.47 5.92 6.42
N ASP A 56 1.71 4.84 6.25
CA ASP A 56 0.29 4.78 6.56
C ASP A 56 -0.02 4.85 8.04
N LEU A 57 0.81 4.22 8.88
CA LEU A 57 0.71 4.34 10.33
C LEU A 57 0.90 5.80 10.76
N GLU A 58 1.95 6.46 10.28
CA GLU A 58 2.21 7.86 10.59
C GLU A 58 1.11 8.79 10.05
N SER A 59 0.61 8.51 8.84
CA SER A 59 -0.54 9.22 8.28
C SER A 59 -1.79 9.06 9.17
N SER A 60 -2.07 7.85 9.66
CA SER A 60 -3.22 7.59 10.53
C SER A 60 -3.14 8.36 11.86
N LYS A 61 -1.94 8.54 12.42
CA LYS A 61 -1.70 9.37 13.61
C LYS A 61 -2.00 10.84 13.34
N ARG A 62 -1.56 11.37 12.20
CA ARG A 62 -1.82 12.76 11.81
C ARG A 62 -3.31 13.02 11.61
N VAL A 63 -4.01 12.11 10.92
CA VAL A 63 -5.46 12.21 10.74
C VAL A 63 -6.17 12.12 12.10
N ALA A 64 -5.71 11.26 13.00
CA ALA A 64 -6.31 11.17 14.33
C ALA A 64 -6.11 12.43 15.17
N SER A 65 -4.93 13.04 15.15
CA SER A 65 -4.68 14.35 15.78
C SER A 65 -5.55 15.44 15.15
N LEU A 66 -5.71 15.46 13.83
CA LEU A 66 -6.58 16.42 13.14
C LEU A 66 -8.05 16.29 13.58
N VAL A 67 -8.58 15.06 13.61
CA VAL A 67 -10.00 14.78 13.86
C VAL A 67 -10.35 14.80 15.35
N SER A 68 -9.51 14.20 16.19
CA SER A 68 -9.82 13.91 17.59
C SER A 68 -8.87 14.57 18.59
N GLY A 69 -7.82 15.26 18.12
CA GLY A 69 -6.87 15.96 18.97
C GLY A 69 -7.50 17.14 19.72
N GLN A 70 -7.17 17.23 21.00
CA GLN A 70 -7.73 18.20 21.95
C GLN A 70 -6.68 19.23 22.41
N THR A 71 -5.48 19.23 21.82
CA THR A 71 -4.46 20.22 22.18
C THR A 71 -4.67 21.53 21.41
N TRP A 72 -4.16 22.64 21.95
CA TRP A 72 -4.20 23.93 21.26
C TRP A 72 -3.51 23.88 19.88
N LYS A 73 -2.44 23.07 19.76
CA LYS A 73 -1.74 22.83 18.49
C LYS A 73 -2.62 22.10 17.48
N ASP A 74 -3.40 21.11 17.92
CA ASP A 74 -4.37 20.42 17.06
C ASP A 74 -5.44 21.39 16.55
N GLY A 75 -5.91 22.30 17.40
CA GLY A 75 -6.87 23.35 17.03
C GLY A 75 -6.33 24.28 15.93
N ILE A 76 -5.08 24.74 16.06
CA ILE A 76 -4.42 25.55 15.02
C ILE A 76 -4.27 24.76 13.72
N MET A 77 -3.76 23.52 13.79
CA MET A 77 -3.57 22.70 12.59
C MET A 77 -4.89 22.40 11.88
N ARG A 78 -5.96 22.15 12.63
CA ARG A 78 -7.30 21.95 12.07
C ARG A 78 -7.78 23.17 11.31
N LYS A 79 -7.61 24.36 11.88
CA LYS A 79 -7.98 25.62 11.21
C LYS A 79 -7.18 25.83 9.92
N ILE A 80 -5.87 25.58 9.95
CA ILE A 80 -5.02 25.70 8.76
C ILE A 80 -5.44 24.69 7.68
N ILE A 81 -5.63 23.42 8.04
CA ILE A 81 -5.94 22.37 7.07
C ILE A 81 -7.36 22.50 6.51
N LEU A 82 -8.35 22.80 7.36
CA LEU A 82 -9.75 22.80 6.94
C LEU A 82 -10.19 24.13 6.32
N ASP A 83 -9.68 25.27 6.81
CA ASP A 83 -10.16 26.59 6.37
C ASP A 83 -9.21 27.27 5.37
N LEU A 84 -7.89 27.03 5.48
CA LEU A 84 -6.89 27.77 4.70
C LEU A 84 -6.26 26.94 3.57
N MET A 85 -6.31 25.60 3.64
CA MET A 85 -5.64 24.76 2.66
C MET A 85 -6.42 24.71 1.33
N PRO A 86 -5.78 25.05 0.20
CA PRO A 86 -6.39 24.88 -1.11
C PRO A 86 -6.82 23.44 -1.37
N SER A 87 -7.95 23.29 -2.06
CA SER A 87 -8.48 21.98 -2.46
C SER A 87 -7.53 21.19 -3.37
N SER A 88 -6.64 21.85 -4.11
CA SER A 88 -5.60 21.21 -4.90
C SER A 88 -4.57 20.48 -4.04
N LEU A 89 -4.16 21.05 -2.90
CA LEU A 89 -3.20 20.43 -1.98
C LEU A 89 -3.82 19.23 -1.27
N THR A 90 -5.07 19.34 -0.82
CA THR A 90 -5.78 18.22 -0.20
C THR A 90 -5.97 17.07 -1.20
N LYS A 91 -6.35 17.37 -2.45
CA LYS A 91 -6.42 16.37 -3.53
C LYS A 91 -5.06 15.73 -3.80
N ALA A 92 -3.99 16.51 -3.91
CA ALA A 92 -2.64 15.98 -4.13
C ALA A 92 -2.19 15.06 -2.98
N ALA A 93 -2.51 15.42 -1.73
CA ALA A 93 -2.24 14.60 -0.56
C ALA A 93 -2.99 13.27 -0.64
N VAL A 94 -4.28 13.28 -1.00
CA VAL A 94 -5.09 12.05 -1.17
C VAL A 94 -4.53 11.18 -2.31
N VAL A 95 -4.19 11.76 -3.46
CA VAL A 95 -3.62 11.03 -4.60
C VAL A 95 -2.37 10.26 -4.18
N LYS A 96 -1.48 10.88 -3.40
CA LYS A 96 -0.27 10.22 -2.88
C LYS A 96 -0.57 8.98 -2.03
N THR A 97 -1.75 8.86 -1.42
CA THR A 97 -2.12 7.69 -0.60
C THR A 97 -2.68 6.52 -1.42
N ILE A 98 -2.93 6.70 -2.72
CA ILE A 98 -3.55 5.70 -3.61
C ILE A 98 -2.68 5.32 -4.82
N VAL A 99 -1.49 5.92 -4.97
CA VAL A 99 -0.58 5.64 -6.10
C VAL A 99 -0.05 4.20 -6.09
N TYR A 100 0.19 3.64 -4.91
CA TYR A 100 0.65 2.25 -4.76
C TYR A 100 -0.56 1.33 -4.63
N ARG A 101 -0.82 0.56 -5.68
CA ARG A 101 -2.00 -0.31 -5.83
C ARG A 101 -1.62 -1.62 -6.54
N PRO A 102 -0.84 -2.48 -5.86
CA PRO A 102 -0.42 -3.76 -6.42
C PRO A 102 -1.61 -4.65 -6.78
N GLN A 103 -1.38 -5.51 -7.76
CA GLN A 103 -2.27 -6.55 -8.25
C GLN A 103 -1.57 -7.92 -8.14
N ALA A 104 -2.36 -8.99 -8.20
CA ALA A 104 -1.81 -10.33 -8.31
C ALA A 104 -0.98 -10.45 -9.59
N SER A 105 0.33 -10.68 -9.45
CA SER A 105 1.31 -10.67 -10.54
C SER A 105 1.15 -11.84 -11.52
N PHE A 106 0.43 -12.87 -11.10
CA PHE A 106 0.09 -14.07 -11.88
C PHE A 106 -1.28 -14.00 -12.57
N LEU A 107 -1.97 -12.86 -12.50
CA LEU A 107 -3.22 -12.61 -13.23
C LEU A 107 -3.00 -11.59 -14.34
N PRO A 108 -3.86 -11.59 -15.39
CA PRO A 108 -3.88 -10.50 -16.36
C PRO A 108 -4.13 -9.17 -15.64
N LYS A 109 -3.31 -8.16 -15.94
CA LYS A 109 -3.46 -6.82 -15.36
C LYS A 109 -4.78 -6.21 -15.81
N ILE A 110 -5.48 -5.58 -14.88
CA ILE A 110 -6.68 -4.81 -15.23
C ILE A 110 -6.31 -3.60 -16.09
N GLU A 111 -7.20 -3.25 -17.01
CA GLU A 111 -7.08 -2.01 -17.78
C GLU A 111 -7.06 -0.80 -16.84
N TYR A 112 -6.16 0.14 -17.14
CA TYR A 112 -6.07 1.38 -16.40
C TYR A 112 -7.21 2.33 -16.79
N ARG A 113 -8.15 2.56 -15.88
CA ARG A 113 -9.32 3.46 -16.08
C ARG A 113 -9.21 4.82 -15.40
N GLY A 114 -8.05 5.15 -14.82
CA GLY A 114 -7.86 6.36 -14.02
C GLY A 114 -7.17 7.49 -14.77
N SER A 115 -6.85 8.57 -14.05
CA SER A 115 -5.96 9.65 -14.53
C SER A 115 -4.75 9.90 -13.61
N GLY A 116 -4.71 9.26 -12.43
CA GLY A 116 -3.60 9.37 -11.47
C GLY A 116 -2.47 8.37 -11.71
N ARG A 117 -1.24 8.79 -11.40
CA ARG A 117 -0.04 7.93 -11.48
C ARG A 117 -0.21 6.64 -10.68
N VAL A 118 0.29 5.53 -11.25
CA VAL A 118 0.42 4.24 -10.57
C VAL A 118 1.90 3.99 -10.34
N ASP A 119 2.28 3.72 -9.10
CA ASP A 119 3.65 3.32 -8.82
C ASP A 119 3.86 1.87 -9.33
N PRO A 120 5.04 1.58 -9.92
CA PRO A 120 5.32 0.26 -10.46
C PRO A 120 5.35 -0.80 -9.34
N GLN A 121 4.86 -1.99 -9.65
CA GLN A 121 4.98 -3.18 -8.79
C GLN A 121 6.08 -4.11 -9.33
N LYS A 122 6.58 -5.01 -8.47
CA LYS A 122 7.47 -6.10 -8.91
C LYS A 122 6.70 -7.07 -9.83
N GLU A 123 7.25 -7.35 -11.00
CA GLU A 123 6.68 -8.33 -11.94
C GLU A 123 7.05 -9.76 -11.55
N SER A 124 6.17 -10.72 -11.88
CA SER A 124 6.44 -12.14 -11.64
C SER A 124 7.38 -12.72 -12.69
N LYS A 125 8.50 -13.31 -12.24
CA LYS A 125 9.45 -14.00 -13.13
C LYS A 125 8.84 -15.31 -13.61
N ARG A 126 8.21 -16.05 -12.69
CA ARG A 126 7.55 -17.31 -12.99
C ARG A 126 6.42 -17.16 -14.01
N TYR A 127 5.52 -16.19 -13.81
CA TYR A 127 4.38 -16.00 -14.73
C TYR A 127 4.83 -15.63 -16.14
N PHE A 128 5.90 -14.82 -16.26
CA PHE A 128 6.50 -14.50 -17.55
C PHE A 128 7.02 -15.77 -18.25
N GLN A 129 7.75 -16.62 -17.54
CA GLN A 129 8.23 -17.90 -18.09
C GLN A 129 7.08 -18.83 -18.51
N GLU A 130 6.04 -18.94 -17.69
CA GLU A 130 4.88 -19.78 -18.00
C GLU A 130 4.13 -19.31 -19.25
N LYS A 131 4.09 -18.00 -19.51
CA LYS A 131 3.56 -17.45 -20.76
C LYS A 131 4.43 -17.75 -21.98
N VAL A 132 5.75 -17.68 -21.83
CA VAL A 132 6.68 -17.98 -22.92
C VAL A 132 6.61 -19.46 -23.31
N THR A 133 6.52 -20.36 -22.34
CA THR A 133 6.44 -21.82 -22.60
C THR A 133 5.08 -22.26 -23.14
N ALA A 134 4.01 -21.48 -22.93
CA ALA A 134 2.66 -21.81 -23.39
C ALA A 134 2.38 -21.40 -24.86
N VAL A 135 3.33 -20.73 -25.52
CA VAL A 135 3.30 -20.32 -26.95
C VAL A 135 4.15 -21.27 -27.76
#